data_AF-A0AAV4R2E0-F1
#
_entry.id   AF-A0AAV4R2E0-F1
#
_cell.length_a   1.000
_cell.length_b   1.000
_cell.length_c   1.000
_cell.angle_alpha   90.00
_cell.angle_beta   90.00
_cell.angle_gamma   90.00
#
_symmetry.space_group_name_H-M   'P 1'
#
loop_
_entity.id
_entity.type
_entity.pdbx_description
1 polymer ?
#
loop_
_entity_poly.entity_id
_entity_poly.type
_entity_poly.pdbx_seq_one_letter_code
_entity_poly.pdbx_strand_id
1 'polypeptide(L)'
;MTKKIIVDLRVKIEKPEWFEHFSSFSETVRVFCWMIRFVNKLRKKPSYGTNTLTVEEKTKAEIILWSIEQKKHFHEKENSVHGLQVVRGDDDVLRVKTRIIERDDDLSFLYPILLQSKHYLTECLIREYHLK
;
A
#
# COMPACT_ATOMS: atom_id res chain seq x y z
N MET A 1 -31.07 -10.60 44.01
CA MET A 1 -29.65 -10.26 43.77
C MET A 1 -29.52 -9.73 42.36
N THR A 2 -29.42 -8.42 42.19
CA THR A 2 -29.43 -7.75 40.88
C THR A 2 -28.02 -7.74 40.30
N LYS A 3 -27.80 -8.41 39.16
CA LYS A 3 -26.50 -8.41 38.47
C LYS A 3 -26.22 -7.02 37.90
N LYS A 4 -25.14 -6.39 38.38
CA LYS A 4 -24.64 -5.11 37.86
C LYS A 4 -23.81 -5.41 36.60
N ILE A 5 -24.32 -5.06 35.42
CA ILE A 5 -23.55 -5.14 34.18
C ILE A 5 -22.66 -3.89 34.14
N ILE A 6 -21.35 -4.10 34.21
CA ILE A 6 -20.35 -3.05 34.03
C ILE A 6 -20.02 -3.05 32.53
N VAL A 7 -20.46 -2.00 31.83
CA VAL A 7 -20.10 -1.78 30.43
C VAL A 7 -18.81 -0.97 30.42
N ASP A 8 -17.71 -1.57 29.96
CA ASP A 8 -16.45 -0.84 29.75
C ASP A 8 -16.58 0.03 28.50
N LEU A 9 -16.76 1.34 28.69
CA LEU A 9 -16.91 2.35 27.63
C LEU A 9 -15.57 2.92 27.15
N ARG A 10 -14.45 2.19 27.30
CA ARG A 10 -13.16 2.61 26.75
C ARG A 10 -13.24 2.67 25.22
N VAL A 11 -13.54 3.85 24.69
CA VAL A 11 -13.27 4.20 23.30
C VAL A 11 -11.77 4.05 23.10
N LYS A 12 -11.36 3.00 22.40
CA LYS A 12 -10.00 2.92 21.88
C LYS A 12 -9.89 4.02 20.83
N ILE A 13 -9.27 5.13 21.20
CA ILE A 13 -8.88 6.15 20.22
C ILE A 13 -7.73 5.52 19.45
N GLU A 14 -8.05 4.82 18.38
CA GLU A 14 -7.05 4.37 17.42
C GLU A 14 -6.40 5.63 16.85
N LYS A 15 -5.07 5.70 16.96
CA LYS A 15 -4.33 6.80 16.33
C LYS A 15 -4.46 6.61 14.82
N PRO A 16 -4.89 7.62 14.06
CA PRO A 16 -4.96 7.51 12.62
C PRO A 16 -3.56 7.18 12.07
N GLU A 17 -3.51 6.34 11.05
CA GLU A 17 -2.26 6.09 10.34
C GLU A 17 -1.75 7.40 9.73
N TRP A 18 -0.42 7.55 9.62
CA TRP A 18 0.21 8.81 9.19
C TRP A 18 -0.26 9.30 7.81
N PHE A 19 -0.76 8.40 6.97
CA PHE A 19 -1.24 8.69 5.63
C PHE A 19 -2.72 9.12 5.58
N GLU A 20 -3.49 8.93 6.66
CA GLU A 20 -4.92 9.28 6.72
C GLU A 20 -5.17 10.79 6.71
N HIS A 21 -4.10 11.58 6.80
CA HIS A 21 -4.14 13.04 6.66
C HIS A 21 -4.19 13.51 5.20
N PHE A 22 -3.94 12.64 4.22
CA PHE A 22 -3.86 13.00 2.80
C PHE A 22 -5.08 12.51 2.04
N SER A 23 -5.74 13.40 1.31
CA SER A 23 -7.02 13.08 0.65
C SER A 23 -6.88 12.37 -0.70
N SER A 24 -5.66 12.27 -1.24
CA SER A 24 -5.38 11.59 -2.51
C SER A 24 -4.20 10.64 -2.39
N PHE A 25 -4.24 9.56 -3.17
CA PHE A 25 -3.18 8.56 -3.17
C PHE A 25 -1.86 9.17 -3.70
N SER A 26 -1.93 9.98 -4.76
CA SER A 26 -0.76 10.69 -5.30
C SER A 26 -0.09 11.63 -4.30
N GLU A 27 -0.87 12.29 -3.42
CA GLU A 27 -0.31 13.12 -2.36
C GLU A 27 0.41 12.29 -1.31
N THR A 28 -0.19 11.17 -0.88
CA THR A 28 0.47 10.21 0.02
C THR A 28 1.79 9.72 -0.56
N VAL A 29 1.78 9.29 -1.83
CA VAL A 29 2.98 8.82 -2.55
C VAL A 29 4.05 9.90 -2.59
N ARG A 30 3.66 11.14 -2.89
CA ARG A 30 4.59 12.29 -2.93
C ARG A 30 5.27 12.49 -1.58
N VAL A 31 4.51 12.51 -0.48
CA VAL A 31 5.06 12.68 0.87
C VAL A 31 5.96 11.49 1.23
N PHE A 32 5.51 10.27 0.95
CA PHE A 32 6.28 9.06 1.21
C PHE A 32 7.61 9.03 0.47
N CYS A 33 7.62 9.50 -0.78
CA CYS A 33 8.82 9.65 -1.58
C CYS A 33 9.83 10.62 -0.95
N TRP A 34 9.38 11.76 -0.41
CA TRP A 34 10.23 12.67 0.36
C TRP A 34 10.76 12.04 1.65
N MET A 35 9.95 11.23 2.35
CA MET A 35 10.40 10.47 3.53
C MET A 35 11.51 9.49 3.16
N ILE A 36 11.37 8.77 2.03
CA ILE A 36 12.41 7.85 1.52
C ILE A 36 13.71 8.61 1.20
N ARG A 37 13.63 9.77 0.53
CA ARG A 37 14.79 10.64 0.28
C ARG A 37 15.48 11.06 1.57
N PHE A 38 14.69 11.49 2.56
CA PHE A 38 15.21 11.90 3.86
C PHE A 38 15.96 10.76 4.54
N VAL A 39 15.37 9.55 4.60
CA VAL A 39 16.02 8.36 5.17
C VAL A 39 17.29 7.99 4.40
N ASN A 40 17.26 8.03 3.07
CA ASN A 40 18.44 7.74 2.24
C ASN A 40 19.57 8.76 2.45
N LYS A 41 19.24 10.04 2.63
CA LYS A 41 20.19 11.10 2.97
C LYS A 41 20.84 10.84 4.34
N LEU A 42 20.05 10.47 5.34
CA LEU A 42 20.57 10.07 6.66
C LEU A 42 21.50 8.85 6.58
N ARG A 43 21.19 7.91 5.68
CA ARG A 43 22.01 6.71 5.42
C ARG A 43 23.22 6.97 4.52
N LYS A 44 23.53 8.23 4.18
CA LYS A 44 24.65 8.63 3.30
C LYS A 44 24.67 7.88 1.94
N LYS A 45 23.51 7.48 1.43
CA LYS A 45 23.43 6.89 0.09
C LYS A 45 23.71 7.97 -0.95
N PRO A 46 24.41 7.65 -2.06
CA PRO A 46 24.60 8.59 -3.15
C PRO A 46 23.22 9.02 -3.66
N SER A 47 22.99 10.33 -3.64
CA SER A 47 21.72 10.94 -4.00
C SER A 47 22.02 12.15 -4.88
N TYR A 48 21.52 12.11 -6.12
CA TYR A 48 21.45 13.29 -6.96
C TYR A 48 20.28 14.14 -6.47
N GLY A 49 20.57 15.05 -5.54
CA GLY A 49 19.56 15.89 -4.90
C GLY A 49 18.98 16.88 -5.90
N THR A 50 17.89 16.51 -6.57
CA THR A 50 17.07 17.42 -7.37
C THR A 50 15.90 17.92 -6.54
N ASN A 51 15.41 19.14 -6.82
CA ASN A 51 14.22 19.69 -6.16
C ASN A 51 12.91 19.03 -6.65
N THR A 52 12.98 18.12 -7.62
CA THR A 52 11.84 17.46 -8.24
C THR A 52 11.87 15.97 -7.98
N LEU A 53 10.70 15.37 -7.75
CA LEU A 53 10.57 13.91 -7.64
C LEU A 53 10.44 13.32 -9.05
N THR A 54 11.29 12.35 -9.36
CA THR A 54 11.24 11.60 -10.62
C THR A 54 10.06 10.61 -10.64
N VAL A 55 9.67 10.16 -11.84
CA VAL A 55 8.64 9.12 -11.99
C VAL A 55 9.10 7.82 -11.32
N GLU A 56 10.36 7.43 -11.52
CA GLU A 56 10.94 6.22 -10.91
C GLU A 56 10.87 6.24 -9.39
N GLU A 57 11.13 7.40 -8.76
CA GLU A 57 11.04 7.53 -7.31
C GLU A 57 9.59 7.40 -6.80
N LYS A 58 8.62 7.92 -7.54
CA LYS A 58 7.20 7.77 -7.21
C LYS A 58 6.76 6.32 -7.37
N THR A 59 7.11 5.67 -8.49
CA THR A 59 6.81 4.25 -8.72
C THR A 59 7.42 3.36 -7.63
N LYS A 60 8.68 3.60 -7.25
CA LYS A 60 9.31 2.88 -6.13
C LYS A 60 8.59 3.13 -4.80
N ALA A 61 8.20 4.38 -4.54
CA ALA A 61 7.46 4.73 -3.32
C ALA A 61 6.10 4.02 -3.26
N GLU A 62 5.37 3.95 -4.37
CA GLU A 62 4.10 3.22 -4.49
C GLU A 62 4.28 1.73 -4.17
N ILE A 63 5.26 1.08 -4.81
CA ILE A 63 5.56 -0.35 -4.58
C ILE A 63 5.88 -0.61 -3.12
N ILE A 64 6.75 0.20 -2.51
CA ILE A 64 7.12 0.04 -1.09
C ILE A 64 5.90 0.26 -0.19
N LEU A 65 5.06 1.26 -0.49
CA LEU A 65 3.86 1.56 0.28
C LEU A 65 2.89 0.38 0.26
N TRP A 66 2.65 -0.21 -0.92
CA TRP A 66 1.82 -1.41 -1.04
C TRP A 66 2.44 -2.63 -0.36
N SER A 67 3.75 -2.83 -0.47
CA SER A 67 4.43 -3.94 0.21
C SER A 67 4.26 -3.86 1.73
N ILE A 68 4.39 -2.66 2.32
CA ILE A 68 4.18 -2.44 3.75
C ILE A 68 2.74 -2.78 4.14
N GLU A 69 1.76 -2.26 3.40
CA GLU A 69 0.35 -2.50 3.73
C GLU A 69 -0.05 -3.97 3.55
N GLN A 70 0.43 -4.63 2.50
CA GLN A 70 0.18 -6.05 2.28
C GLN A 70 0.77 -6.91 3.41
N LYS A 71 1.94 -6.59 3.95
CA LYS A 71 2.53 -7.33 5.08
C LYS A 71 1.72 -7.22 6.36
N LYS A 72 0.96 -6.14 6.54
CA LYS A 72 0.06 -5.97 7.70
C LYS A 72 -1.22 -6.83 7.55
N HIS A 73 -1.67 -7.07 6.32
CA HIS A 73 -2.99 -7.64 6.03
C HIS A 73 -2.97 -9.07 5.48
N PHE A 74 -1.91 -9.49 4.80
CA PHE A 74 -1.78 -10.79 4.16
C PHE A 74 -0.63 -11.59 4.77
N HIS A 75 -0.86 -12.87 5.03
CA HIS A 75 0.16 -13.76 5.59
C HIS A 75 1.17 -14.21 4.51
N GLU A 76 2.45 -14.30 4.86
CA GLU A 76 3.55 -14.59 3.91
C GLU A 76 3.44 -15.94 3.18
N LYS A 77 2.69 -16.90 3.73
CA LYS A 77 2.59 -18.27 3.19
C LYS A 77 1.29 -18.54 2.41
N GLU A 78 0.46 -17.53 2.20
CA GLU A 78 -0.78 -17.70 1.46
C GLU A 78 -0.52 -17.72 -0.05
N ASN A 79 -0.69 -18.90 -0.66
CA ASN A 79 -0.73 -19.05 -2.12
C ASN A 79 -2.09 -18.65 -2.70
N SER A 80 -3.09 -18.41 -1.82
CA SER A 80 -4.43 -17.99 -2.19
C SER A 80 -5.01 -17.07 -1.13
N VAL A 81 -5.60 -15.96 -1.55
CA VAL A 81 -6.31 -15.01 -0.70
C VAL A 81 -7.75 -14.94 -1.17
N HIS A 82 -8.70 -15.31 -0.31
CA HIS A 82 -10.14 -15.34 -0.64
C HIS A 82 -10.47 -16.07 -1.96
N GLY A 83 -9.73 -17.13 -2.29
CA GLY A 83 -9.91 -17.91 -3.52
C GLY A 83 -9.15 -17.37 -4.74
N LEU A 84 -8.52 -16.19 -4.65
CA LEU A 84 -7.63 -15.66 -5.67
C LEU A 84 -6.26 -16.31 -5.54
N GLN A 85 -5.76 -16.93 -6.61
CA GLN A 85 -4.38 -17.40 -6.67
C GLN A 85 -3.45 -16.19 -6.66
N VAL A 86 -2.45 -16.20 -5.79
CA VAL A 86 -1.53 -15.07 -5.62
C VAL A 86 -0.08 -15.52 -5.72
N VAL A 87 0.78 -14.58 -6.13
CA VAL A 87 2.23 -14.76 -6.22
C VAL A 87 2.91 -13.50 -5.71
N ARG A 88 4.01 -13.67 -4.97
CA ARG A 88 4.84 -12.55 -4.52
C ARG A 88 5.88 -12.26 -5.60
N GLY A 89 5.93 -11.02 -6.06
CA GLY A 89 6.93 -10.55 -7.02
C GLY A 89 8.28 -10.26 -6.36
N ASP A 90 9.31 -10.05 -7.19
CA ASP A 90 10.67 -9.74 -6.74
C ASP A 90 10.77 -8.40 -5.99
N ASP A 91 9.79 -7.52 -6.20
CA ASP A 91 9.63 -6.25 -5.51
C ASP A 91 8.85 -6.36 -4.19
N ASP A 92 8.64 -7.59 -3.71
CA ASP A 92 8.02 -7.92 -2.43
C ASP A 92 6.55 -7.47 -2.31
N VAL A 93 5.86 -7.41 -3.45
CA VAL A 93 4.43 -7.12 -3.57
C VAL A 93 3.69 -8.38 -4.04
N LEU A 94 2.59 -8.69 -3.34
CA LEU A 94 1.66 -9.76 -3.65
C LEU A 94 0.75 -9.35 -4.82
N ARG A 95 0.67 -10.23 -5.83
CA ARG A 95 -0.08 -10.03 -7.08
C ARG A 95 -1.02 -11.19 -7.33
N VAL A 96 -2.14 -10.92 -7.99
CA VAL A 96 -3.09 -11.95 -8.40
C VAL A 96 -2.61 -12.63 -9.68
N LYS A 97 -2.58 -13.97 -9.71
CA LYS A 97 -2.35 -14.74 -10.93
C LYS A 97 -3.63 -14.78 -11.74
N THR A 98 -3.66 -14.08 -12.87
CA THR A 98 -4.83 -14.07 -13.77
C THR A 98 -4.88 -15.34 -14.63
N ARG A 99 -6.00 -15.57 -15.33
CA ARG A 99 -6.14 -16.67 -16.29
C ARG A 99 -5.48 -16.38 -17.65
N ILE A 100 -4.97 -15.17 -17.85
CA ILE A 100 -4.51 -14.64 -19.14
C ILE A 100 -3.00 -14.41 -19.16
N ILE A 101 -2.24 -15.10 -18.31
CA ILE A 101 -0.79 -14.94 -18.17
C ILE A 101 0.01 -15.24 -19.45
N GLU A 102 -0.58 -15.91 -20.44
CA GLU A 102 0.05 -16.21 -21.74
C GLU A 102 -0.20 -15.11 -22.79
N ARG A 103 -0.94 -14.04 -22.43
CA ARG A 103 -1.17 -12.89 -23.31
C ARG A 103 0.07 -12.01 -23.36
N ASP A 104 0.43 -11.52 -24.54
CA ASP A 104 1.55 -10.59 -24.74
C ASP A 104 1.14 -9.17 -24.31
N ASP A 105 1.21 -8.91 -23.00
CA ASP A 105 0.76 -7.67 -22.36
C ASP A 105 1.63 -7.27 -21.17
N ASP A 106 1.34 -6.09 -20.61
CA ASP A 106 2.06 -5.56 -19.45
C ASP A 106 1.97 -6.47 -18.22
N LEU A 107 3.08 -6.61 -17.49
CA LEU A 107 3.16 -7.44 -16.30
C LEU A 107 2.14 -7.02 -15.23
N SER A 108 1.83 -5.73 -15.10
CA SER A 108 0.84 -5.21 -14.16
C SER A 108 -0.58 -5.62 -14.54
N PHE A 109 -0.82 -5.91 -15.82
CA PHE A 109 -2.09 -6.42 -16.33
C PHE A 109 -2.19 -7.94 -16.15
N LEU A 110 -1.11 -8.67 -16.41
CA LEU A 110 -1.05 -10.12 -16.22
C LEU A 110 -1.07 -10.52 -14.74
N TYR A 111 -0.43 -9.70 -13.90
CA TYR A 111 -0.26 -9.89 -12.47
C TYR A 111 -0.57 -8.59 -11.69
N PRO A 112 -1.85 -8.20 -11.59
CA PRO A 112 -2.24 -6.99 -10.87
C PRO A 112 -1.93 -7.11 -9.37
N ILE A 113 -1.55 -5.98 -8.76
CA ILE A 113 -1.28 -5.88 -7.34
C ILE A 113 -2.55 -6.18 -6.55
N LEU A 114 -2.46 -7.07 -5.56
CA LEU A 114 -3.58 -7.37 -4.67
C LEU A 114 -3.74 -6.24 -3.64
N LEU A 115 -4.88 -5.55 -3.69
CA LEU A 115 -5.19 -4.48 -2.73
C LEU A 115 -6.23 -4.94 -1.72
N GLN A 116 -6.05 -4.54 -0.46
CA GLN A 116 -7.04 -4.78 0.59
C GLN A 116 -8.25 -3.86 0.37
N SER A 117 -9.45 -4.44 0.25
CA SER A 117 -10.64 -3.70 -0.18
C SER A 117 -11.11 -2.62 0.79
N LYS A 118 -10.95 -2.84 2.11
CA LYS A 118 -11.36 -1.91 3.18
C LYS A 118 -10.21 -1.07 3.73
N HIS A 119 -9.17 -0.82 2.94
CA HIS A 119 -8.03 -0.03 3.35
C HIS A 119 -8.11 1.41 2.83
N TYR A 120 -7.74 2.39 3.66
CA TYR A 120 -7.81 3.82 3.33
C TYR A 120 -7.10 4.17 2.02
N LEU A 121 -5.86 3.68 1.83
CA LEU A 121 -5.11 3.95 0.60
C LEU A 121 -5.76 3.36 -0.65
N THR A 122 -6.42 2.21 -0.53
CA THR A 122 -7.17 1.60 -1.64
C THR A 122 -8.34 2.48 -2.03
N GLU A 123 -9.07 3.00 -1.04
CA GLU A 123 -10.18 3.92 -1.27
C GLU A 123 -9.70 5.24 -1.91
N CYS A 124 -8.61 5.82 -1.40
CA CYS A 124 -8.00 7.01 -1.99
C CYS A 124 -7.58 6.78 -3.44
N LEU A 125 -6.96 5.64 -3.76
CA LEU A 125 -6.57 5.29 -5.12
C LEU A 125 -7.78 5.19 -6.05
N ILE A 126 -8.82 4.46 -5.61
CA ILE A 126 -10.06 4.30 -6.37
C ILE A 126 -10.70 5.67 -6.62
N ARG A 127 -10.89 6.48 -5.58
CA ARG A 127 -11.50 7.81 -5.69
C ARG A 127 -10.71 8.70 -6.65
N GLU A 128 -9.38 8.74 -6.51
CA GLU A 128 -8.54 9.56 -7.38
C GLU A 128 -8.64 9.15 -8.85
N TYR A 129 -8.73 7.85 -9.14
CA TYR A 129 -8.85 7.37 -10.52
C TYR A 129 -10.23 7.69 -11.13
N HIS A 130 -11.30 7.69 -10.34
CA HIS A 130 -12.67 7.93 -10.83
C HIS A 130 -13.07 9.40 -10.86
N LEU A 131 -12.39 10.27 -10.11
CA LEU A 131 -12.64 11.72 -10.09
C LEU A 131 -11.76 12.50 -11.07
N LYS A 132 -10.78 11.84 -11.69
CA LYS A 132 -10.02 12.37 -12.83
C LYS A 132 -10.82 12.23 -14.12
#